data_AF-A0A1R4H1E9-F1
#
_entry.id   AF-A0A1R4H1E9-F1
#
_cell.length_a   1.000
_cell.length_b   1.000
_cell.length_c   1.000
_cell.angle_alpha   90.00
_cell.angle_beta   90.00
_cell.angle_gamma   90.00
#
_symmetry.space_group_name_H-M   'P 1'
#
loop_
_entity.id
_entity.type
_entity.pdbx_description
1 polymer ?
#
loop_
_entity_poly.entity_id
_entity_poly.type
_entity_poly.pdbx_seq_one_letter_code
_entity_poly.pdbx_strand_id
1 'polypeptide(L)'
;MLDYFSGLPELMVFNDEAHHIHDFKREGETTEVEWQKSLTRIAEAKGRRFVQVDFSATPYNDVGTGKNKHKVYFPHIIVDFDLKTAMKAGLVKSLVLDRRKEIGALPLEFKAERDEDGNPMLSEGQRVMLRAGLQKLRKLEADFARIDPSRHPKMLVVCEDTSVSPLVVKFFCDEGLVEDEVMAIDSGKKAELGEKDWMPVRERLFSVDQHATPRVIVSVLMLREGFDVNNICVIVPLRSSQAQILLEQTIGRGLRLMWRDSEYADSKRENRERIAGGKEPNSLIDILSIVEHPAFQSFYDELMREGLAGTTSEASDTTSSIGDLVSIGVAMVTRNLILPSPLFCARQKRAWSITHWILGSYSRFLR
;
A
#
# COMPACT_ATOMS: atom_id res chain seq x y z
N MET A 1 -21.00 20.29 24.15
CA MET A 1 -20.44 20.30 22.78
C MET A 1 -21.52 20.01 21.74
N LEU A 2 -22.30 18.92 21.86
CA LEU A 2 -23.44 18.65 20.97
C LEU A 2 -24.44 19.80 20.93
N ASP A 3 -24.85 20.34 22.09
CA ASP A 3 -25.82 21.45 22.15
C ASP A 3 -25.32 22.71 21.45
N TYR A 4 -24.00 22.93 21.43
CA TYR A 4 -23.39 24.04 20.69
C TYR A 4 -23.59 23.85 19.19
N PHE A 5 -23.25 22.67 18.65
CA PHE A 5 -23.44 22.37 17.24
C PHE A 5 -24.93 22.32 16.85
N SER A 6 -25.80 21.82 17.73
CA SER A 6 -27.26 21.86 17.54
C SER A 6 -27.80 23.29 17.48
N GLY A 7 -27.24 24.22 18.26
CA GLY A 7 -27.62 25.63 18.26
C GLY A 7 -27.16 26.43 17.04
N LEU A 8 -26.24 25.91 16.23
CA LEU A 8 -25.81 26.59 14.99
C LEU A 8 -26.97 26.63 13.96
N PRO A 9 -27.15 27.76 13.25
CA PRO A 9 -28.22 27.91 12.26
C PRO A 9 -28.01 27.02 11.03
N GLU A 10 -26.75 26.75 10.69
CA GLU A 10 -26.31 25.94 9.55
C GLU A 10 -25.01 25.20 9.91
N LEU A 11 -24.80 24.02 9.31
CA LEU A 11 -23.61 23.22 9.54
C LEU A 11 -23.33 22.31 8.35
N MET A 12 -22.08 22.29 7.90
CA MET A 12 -21.56 21.32 6.94
C MET A 12 -20.53 20.44 7.62
N VAL A 13 -20.65 19.12 7.45
CA VAL A 13 -19.75 18.12 8.03
C VAL A 13 -19.09 17.36 6.90
N PHE A 14 -17.77 17.26 6.96
CA PHE A 14 -16.99 16.37 6.10
C PHE A 14 -16.48 15.21 6.96
N ASN A 15 -16.84 13.99 6.57
CA ASN A 15 -16.33 12.78 7.20
C ASN A 15 -15.31 12.12 6.27
N ASP A 16 -14.09 11.93 6.76
CA ASP A 16 -13.08 11.10 6.10
C ASP A 16 -13.20 9.66 6.61
N GLU A 17 -12.83 8.69 5.77
CA GLU A 17 -13.00 7.25 6.02
C GLU A 17 -14.41 6.88 6.54
N ALA A 18 -15.43 7.45 5.88
CA ALA A 18 -16.82 7.38 6.34
C ALA A 18 -17.37 5.95 6.50
N HIS A 19 -16.72 4.95 5.90
CA HIS A 19 -17.10 3.55 6.13
C HIS A 19 -16.97 3.10 7.60
N HIS A 20 -16.29 3.86 8.46
CA HIS A 20 -16.26 3.63 9.90
C HIS A 20 -17.48 4.15 10.66
N ILE A 21 -18.27 5.04 10.06
CA ILE A 21 -19.43 5.68 10.70
C ILE A 21 -20.77 5.12 10.20
N HIS A 22 -20.74 4.40 9.07
CA HIS A 22 -21.87 3.63 8.53
C HIS A 22 -21.99 2.27 9.23
N ASP A 23 -23.21 1.74 9.32
CA ASP A 23 -23.61 0.64 10.20
C ASP A 23 -22.68 -0.58 10.27
N PHE A 24 -22.39 -1.04 11.50
CA PHE A 24 -21.86 -2.37 11.78
C PHE A 24 -23.00 -3.36 11.98
N LYS A 25 -23.04 -4.43 11.17
CA LYS A 25 -23.87 -5.62 11.46
C LYS A 25 -23.05 -6.60 12.28
N ARG A 26 -23.33 -6.69 13.58
CA ARG A 26 -22.93 -7.84 14.42
C ARG A 26 -24.20 -8.60 14.78
N GLU A 27 -24.27 -9.87 14.36
CA GLU A 27 -25.29 -10.83 14.82
C GLU A 27 -26.76 -10.37 14.77
N GLY A 28 -27.14 -9.63 13.72
CA GLY A 28 -28.55 -9.25 13.50
C GLY A 28 -29.02 -7.98 14.21
N GLU A 29 -28.18 -7.36 15.05
CA GLU A 29 -28.42 -6.01 15.56
C GLU A 29 -27.63 -4.98 14.75
N THR A 30 -28.35 -3.99 14.21
CA THR A 30 -27.74 -2.84 13.54
C THR A 30 -27.49 -1.79 14.61
N THR A 31 -26.23 -1.64 15.03
CA THR A 31 -25.85 -0.56 15.95
C THR A 31 -25.29 0.59 15.13
N GLU A 32 -26.08 1.66 15.00
CA GLU A 32 -25.57 2.93 14.49
C GLU A 32 -24.39 3.38 15.36
N VAL A 33 -23.32 3.83 14.71
CA VAL A 33 -22.13 4.35 15.39
C VAL A 33 -22.50 5.63 16.16
N GLU A 34 -21.99 5.82 17.38
CA GLU A 34 -22.32 6.97 18.24
C GLU A 34 -22.11 8.33 17.56
N TRP A 35 -21.16 8.40 16.62
CA TRP A 35 -20.94 9.58 15.79
C TRP A 35 -22.15 9.86 14.86
N GLN A 36 -22.66 8.85 14.17
CA GLN A 36 -23.80 9.01 13.27
C GLN A 36 -25.07 9.41 14.04
N LYS A 37 -25.31 8.80 15.21
CA LYS A 37 -26.41 9.22 16.11
C LYS A 37 -26.29 10.70 16.50
N SER A 38 -25.08 11.14 16.80
CA SER A 38 -24.79 12.53 17.15
C SER A 38 -25.06 13.48 15.99
N LEU A 39 -24.65 13.12 14.77
CA LEU A 39 -24.92 13.90 13.56
C LEU A 39 -26.42 13.99 13.27
N THR A 40 -27.15 12.89 13.39
CA THR A 40 -28.61 12.86 13.24
C THR A 40 -29.28 13.85 14.21
N ARG A 41 -28.90 13.82 15.49
CA ARG A 41 -29.41 14.76 16.51
C ARG A 41 -29.08 16.22 16.19
N ILE A 42 -27.91 16.51 15.63
CA ILE A 42 -27.53 17.87 15.22
C ILE A 42 -28.34 18.34 14.01
N ALA A 43 -28.63 17.42 13.08
CA ALA A 43 -29.34 17.67 11.83
C ALA A 43 -30.84 17.92 12.03
N GLU A 44 -31.48 17.30 13.03
CA GLU A 44 -32.92 17.39 13.32
C GLU A 44 -33.46 18.83 13.30
N ALA A 45 -32.76 19.77 13.95
CA ALA A 45 -33.18 21.17 14.04
C ALA A 45 -32.86 22.03 12.79
N LYS A 46 -32.10 21.49 11.82
CA LYS A 46 -31.52 22.27 10.71
C LYS A 46 -32.18 22.03 9.36
N GLY A 47 -32.76 20.84 9.14
CA GLY A 47 -33.34 20.47 7.85
C GLY A 47 -32.33 20.64 6.71
N ARG A 48 -32.69 21.41 5.66
CA ARG A 48 -31.83 21.68 4.49
C ARG A 48 -30.56 22.48 4.78
N ARG A 49 -30.40 23.02 6.00
CA ARG A 49 -29.22 23.78 6.44
C ARG A 49 -28.15 22.90 7.08
N PHE A 50 -28.35 21.59 7.06
CA PHE A 50 -27.35 20.61 7.42
C PHE A 50 -26.91 19.85 6.16
N VAL A 51 -25.61 19.78 5.94
CA VAL A 51 -25.01 19.05 4.81
C VAL A 51 -23.93 18.12 5.36
N GLN A 52 -24.01 16.84 5.02
CA GLN A 52 -22.98 15.85 5.31
C GLN A 52 -22.36 15.39 4.00
N VAL A 53 -21.03 15.41 3.94
CA VAL A 53 -20.23 14.93 2.81
C VAL A 53 -19.27 13.87 3.32
N ASP A 54 -19.38 12.68 2.76
CA ASP A 54 -18.63 11.50 3.18
C ASP A 54 -17.60 11.13 2.11
N PHE A 55 -16.35 10.94 2.52
CA PHE A 55 -15.28 10.38 1.70
C PHE A 55 -14.94 8.99 2.22
N SER A 56 -14.81 8.01 1.32
CA SER A 56 -14.39 6.67 1.67
C SER A 56 -13.78 5.97 0.46
N ALA A 57 -12.67 5.26 0.68
CA ALA A 57 -12.10 4.35 -0.33
C ALA A 57 -12.93 3.07 -0.49
N THR A 58 -13.77 2.74 0.48
CA THR A 58 -14.67 1.57 0.45
C THR A 58 -16.09 2.00 0.81
N PRO A 59 -16.84 2.64 -0.12
CA PRO A 59 -18.17 3.19 0.15
C PRO A 59 -19.27 2.10 0.11
N TYR A 60 -19.04 0.97 0.78
CA TYR A 60 -19.95 -0.16 0.81
C TYR A 60 -19.78 -1.02 2.06
N ASN A 61 -20.84 -1.72 2.42
CA ASN A 61 -20.88 -2.72 3.47
C ASN A 61 -20.92 -4.13 2.87
N ASP A 62 -20.22 -5.06 3.51
CA ASP A 62 -20.33 -6.48 3.20
C ASP A 62 -21.57 -7.06 3.90
N VAL A 63 -22.52 -7.58 3.12
CA VAL A 63 -23.75 -8.20 3.66
C VAL A 63 -23.80 -9.69 3.28
N GLY A 64 -24.22 -10.51 4.23
CA GLY A 64 -24.30 -11.98 4.08
C GLY A 64 -23.06 -12.72 4.62
N THR A 65 -23.14 -14.05 4.64
CA THR A 65 -22.06 -14.93 5.12
C THR A 65 -21.65 -15.94 4.06
N GLY A 66 -20.36 -16.31 4.05
CA GLY A 66 -19.80 -17.31 3.14
C GLY A 66 -20.05 -16.98 1.67
N LYS A 67 -20.68 -17.90 0.94
CA LYS A 67 -20.94 -17.79 -0.50
C LYS A 67 -22.01 -16.75 -0.88
N ASN A 68 -22.82 -16.29 0.06
CA ASN A 68 -23.89 -15.31 -0.18
C ASN A 68 -23.47 -13.86 0.12
N LYS A 69 -22.16 -13.66 0.33
CA LYS A 69 -21.58 -12.37 0.62
C LYS A 69 -21.63 -11.47 -0.61
N HIS A 70 -22.20 -10.27 -0.47
CA HIS A 70 -22.28 -9.27 -1.54
C HIS A 70 -22.08 -7.85 -0.99
N LYS A 71 -21.65 -6.94 -1.86
CA LYS A 71 -21.40 -5.52 -1.54
C LYS A 71 -22.72 -4.73 -1.60
N VAL A 72 -23.02 -3.97 -0.55
CA VAL A 72 -24.13 -3.00 -0.52
C VAL A 72 -23.55 -1.61 -0.38
N TYR A 73 -23.63 -0.82 -1.45
CA TYR A 73 -23.03 0.51 -1.51
C TYR A 73 -23.81 1.53 -0.68
N PHE A 74 -23.11 2.55 -0.20
CA PHE A 74 -23.72 3.69 0.49
C PHE A 74 -24.70 4.42 -0.45
N PRO A 75 -25.82 4.92 0.09
CA PRO A 75 -26.76 5.67 -0.72
C PRO A 75 -26.12 6.99 -1.19
N HIS A 76 -26.50 7.45 -2.38
CA HIS A 76 -26.14 8.78 -2.92
C HIS A 76 -24.63 9.04 -3.16
N ILE A 77 -23.91 8.06 -3.73
CA ILE A 77 -22.57 8.32 -4.28
C ILE A 77 -22.69 9.32 -5.44
N ILE A 78 -22.23 10.55 -5.22
CA ILE A 78 -22.30 11.65 -6.20
C ILE A 78 -21.07 11.72 -7.12
N VAL A 79 -19.93 11.20 -6.66
CA VAL A 79 -18.67 11.11 -7.40
C VAL A 79 -18.00 9.80 -7.02
N ASP A 80 -17.51 9.08 -8.02
CA ASP A 80 -16.70 7.87 -7.83
C ASP A 80 -15.39 8.01 -8.62
N PHE A 81 -14.28 7.71 -7.95
CA PHE A 81 -12.94 7.67 -8.54
C PHE A 81 -12.27 6.37 -8.10
N ASP A 82 -12.52 5.32 -8.87
CA ASP A 82 -12.13 3.97 -8.50
C ASP A 82 -10.63 3.70 -8.65
N LEU A 83 -10.18 2.62 -8.01
CA LEU A 83 -8.80 2.16 -8.09
C LEU A 83 -8.36 1.91 -9.55
N LYS A 84 -9.26 1.40 -10.39
CA LYS A 84 -9.00 1.08 -11.79
C LYS A 84 -8.63 2.35 -12.57
N THR A 85 -9.36 3.43 -12.36
CA THR A 85 -9.12 4.75 -12.95
C THR A 85 -7.81 5.33 -12.45
N ALA A 86 -7.54 5.26 -11.14
CA ALA A 86 -6.28 5.72 -10.55
C ALA A 86 -5.06 5.00 -11.16
N MET A 87 -5.14 3.68 -11.34
CA MET A 87 -4.07 2.86 -11.93
C MET A 87 -3.83 3.22 -13.40
N LYS A 88 -4.90 3.34 -14.21
CA LYS A 88 -4.80 3.74 -15.63
C LYS A 88 -4.17 5.12 -15.79
N ALA A 89 -4.57 6.07 -14.95
CA ALA A 89 -4.03 7.42 -14.92
C ALA A 89 -2.58 7.48 -14.40
N GLY A 90 -2.06 6.41 -13.79
CA GLY A 90 -0.74 6.38 -13.19
C GLY A 90 -0.62 7.26 -11.94
N LEU A 91 -1.73 7.48 -11.23
CA LEU A 91 -1.78 8.21 -9.97
C LEU A 91 -1.39 7.34 -8.77
N VAL A 92 -1.35 6.03 -8.99
CA VAL A 92 -0.94 5.01 -8.02
C VAL A 92 0.01 4.02 -8.69
N LYS A 93 0.72 3.22 -7.87
CA LYS A 93 1.60 2.17 -8.34
C LYS A 93 0.83 1.16 -9.21
N SER A 94 1.53 0.59 -10.19
CA SER A 94 1.02 -0.56 -10.93
C SER A 94 1.22 -1.84 -10.13
N LEU A 95 0.34 -2.82 -10.32
CA LEU A 95 0.39 -4.09 -9.59
C LEU A 95 1.12 -5.16 -10.41
N VAL A 96 2.00 -5.90 -9.75
CA VAL A 96 2.65 -7.07 -10.35
C VAL A 96 2.62 -8.23 -9.36
N LEU A 97 2.16 -9.39 -9.81
CA LEU A 97 2.26 -10.62 -9.05
C LEU A 97 3.59 -11.31 -9.28
N ASP A 98 4.30 -11.62 -8.21
CA ASP A 98 5.47 -12.49 -8.24
C ASP A 98 5.02 -13.95 -8.19
N ARG A 99 4.92 -14.58 -9.36
CA ARG A 99 4.53 -15.99 -9.50
C ARG A 99 5.78 -16.86 -9.41
N ARG A 100 5.83 -17.70 -8.39
CA ARG A 100 6.93 -18.66 -8.19
C ARG A 100 6.48 -20.08 -8.48
N LYS A 101 7.31 -20.84 -9.17
CA LYS A 101 6.97 -22.22 -9.55
C LYS A 101 6.78 -23.09 -8.32
N GLU A 102 7.57 -22.84 -7.27
CA GLU A 102 7.52 -23.55 -5.99
C GLU A 102 6.19 -23.32 -5.24
N ILE A 103 5.61 -22.11 -5.36
CA ILE A 103 4.33 -21.76 -4.72
C ILE A 103 3.14 -22.42 -5.47
N GLY A 104 3.23 -22.55 -6.79
CA GLY A 104 2.17 -23.14 -7.62
C GLY A 104 2.21 -24.66 -7.81
N ALA A 105 3.35 -25.32 -7.54
CA ALA A 105 3.57 -26.73 -7.87
C ALA A 105 3.37 -27.72 -6.71
N LEU A 106 3.27 -27.24 -5.47
CA LEU A 106 3.16 -28.09 -4.27
C LEU A 106 1.81 -27.84 -3.60
N PRO A 107 1.17 -28.88 -3.00
CA PRO A 107 0.03 -28.71 -2.10
C PRO A 107 0.53 -28.10 -0.78
N LEU A 108 1.00 -26.86 -0.83
CA LEU A 108 1.50 -26.14 0.33
C LEU A 108 0.30 -25.67 1.16
N GLU A 109 0.38 -25.89 2.46
CA GLU A 109 -0.49 -25.20 3.40
C GLU A 109 0.04 -23.77 3.58
N PHE A 110 -0.84 -22.79 3.44
CA PHE A 110 -0.50 -21.36 3.57
C PHE A 110 -1.01 -20.75 4.88
N LYS A 111 -1.51 -21.59 5.79
CA LYS A 111 -1.93 -21.21 7.14
C LYS A 111 -0.85 -21.57 8.14
N ALA A 112 -0.85 -20.87 9.28
CA ALA A 112 0.01 -21.28 10.38
C ALA A 112 -0.33 -22.70 10.85
N GLU A 113 0.70 -23.53 11.01
CA GLU A 113 0.60 -24.89 11.51
C GLU A 113 0.73 -24.90 13.04
N ARG A 114 0.46 -26.04 13.67
CA ARG A 114 0.75 -26.27 15.08
C ARG A 114 1.74 -27.41 15.22
N ASP A 115 2.73 -27.23 16.08
CA ASP A 115 3.66 -28.30 16.43
C ASP A 115 2.98 -29.40 17.28
N GLU A 116 3.73 -30.45 17.62
CA GLU A 116 3.24 -31.58 18.43
C GLU A 116 2.74 -31.15 19.82
N ASP A 117 3.25 -30.02 20.33
CA ASP A 117 2.87 -29.42 21.61
C ASP A 117 1.73 -28.39 21.48
N GLY A 118 1.21 -28.17 20.26
CA GLY A 118 0.13 -27.25 19.97
C GLY A 118 0.54 -25.78 19.81
N ASN A 119 1.83 -25.46 19.81
CA ASN A 119 2.33 -24.09 19.59
C ASN A 119 2.24 -23.72 18.10
N PRO A 120 1.95 -22.45 17.78
CA PRO A 120 1.90 -21.99 16.40
C PRO A 120 3.29 -22.03 15.75
N MET A 121 3.35 -22.44 14.49
CA MET A 121 4.54 -22.41 13.65
C MET A 121 4.22 -21.94 12.22
N LEU A 122 5.21 -21.34 11.56
CA LEU A 122 5.08 -20.99 10.14
C LEU A 122 5.12 -22.26 9.28
N SER A 123 4.12 -22.44 8.43
CA SER A 123 4.12 -23.50 7.43
C SER A 123 5.23 -23.30 6.41
N GLU A 124 5.56 -24.36 5.67
CA GLU A 124 6.56 -24.24 4.59
C GLU A 124 6.09 -23.30 3.48
N GLY A 125 4.79 -23.28 3.17
CA GLY A 125 4.23 -22.31 2.21
C GLY A 125 4.45 -20.87 2.64
N GLN A 126 4.21 -20.55 3.91
CA GLN A 126 4.47 -19.21 4.46
C GLN A 126 5.96 -18.85 4.41
N ARG A 127 6.85 -19.80 4.75
CA ARG A 127 8.31 -19.59 4.68
C ARG A 127 8.78 -19.30 3.26
N VAL A 128 8.32 -20.07 2.27
CA VAL A 128 8.64 -19.83 0.84
C VAL A 128 8.19 -18.42 0.41
N MET A 129 6.98 -18.01 0.79
CA MET A 129 6.48 -16.67 0.49
C MET A 129 7.30 -15.55 1.15
N LEU A 130 7.73 -15.74 2.40
CA LEU A 130 8.55 -14.77 3.12
C LEU A 130 9.95 -14.63 2.51
N ARG A 131 10.59 -15.75 2.13
CA ARG A 131 11.89 -15.73 1.41
C ARG A 131 11.77 -15.02 0.08
N ALA A 132 10.71 -15.31 -0.67
CA ALA A 132 10.41 -14.66 -1.94
C ALA A 132 10.32 -13.14 -1.79
N GLY A 133 9.54 -12.68 -0.81
CA GLY A 133 9.41 -11.26 -0.50
C GLY A 133 10.74 -10.62 -0.11
N LEU A 134 11.51 -11.28 0.77
CA LEU A 134 12.82 -10.77 1.22
C LEU A 134 13.84 -10.66 0.08
N GLN A 135 13.89 -11.66 -0.80
CA GLN A 135 14.76 -11.65 -1.97
C GLN A 135 14.41 -10.48 -2.88
N LYS A 136 13.12 -10.26 -3.15
CA LYS A 136 12.64 -9.13 -3.95
C LYS A 136 13.00 -7.79 -3.30
N LEU A 137 12.81 -7.67 -1.99
CA LEU A 137 13.16 -6.46 -1.24
C LEU A 137 14.66 -6.14 -1.36
N ARG A 138 15.54 -7.11 -1.08
CA ARG A 138 17.01 -6.93 -1.18
C ARG A 138 17.44 -6.47 -2.57
N LYS A 139 16.81 -7.01 -3.61
CA LYS A 139 17.03 -6.59 -5.00
C LYS A 139 16.63 -5.14 -5.24
N LEU A 140 15.42 -4.76 -4.82
CA LEU A 140 14.90 -3.40 -4.96
C LEU A 140 15.78 -2.38 -4.21
N GLU A 141 16.22 -2.71 -3.00
CA GLU A 141 17.15 -1.85 -2.24
C GLU A 141 18.46 -1.62 -3.00
N ALA A 142 19.06 -2.69 -3.51
CA ALA A 142 20.33 -2.61 -4.24
C ALA A 142 20.19 -1.82 -5.55
N ASP A 143 19.11 -2.02 -6.30
CA ASP A 143 18.88 -1.35 -7.58
C ASP A 143 18.43 0.11 -7.40
N PHE A 144 17.52 0.40 -6.46
CA PHE A 144 17.04 1.77 -6.22
C PHE A 144 18.14 2.67 -5.63
N ALA A 145 19.02 2.13 -4.79
CA ALA A 145 20.15 2.89 -4.26
C ALA A 145 21.13 3.37 -5.36
N ARG A 146 21.13 2.75 -6.55
CA ARG A 146 21.92 3.21 -7.70
C ARG A 146 21.34 4.45 -8.37
N ILE A 147 20.02 4.67 -8.24
CA ILE A 147 19.36 5.89 -8.71
C ILE A 147 19.45 6.95 -7.61
N ASP A 148 18.96 6.62 -6.42
CA ASP A 148 18.84 7.53 -5.29
C ASP A 148 18.99 6.74 -3.96
N PRO A 149 20.12 6.86 -3.26
CA PRO A 149 20.37 6.18 -1.99
C PRO A 149 19.39 6.53 -0.85
N SER A 150 18.66 7.64 -0.96
CA SER A 150 17.64 8.05 0.02
C SER A 150 16.31 7.32 -0.15
N ARG A 151 16.17 6.53 -1.22
CA ARG A 151 14.97 5.73 -1.50
C ARG A 151 15.07 4.40 -0.79
N HIS A 152 14.26 4.25 0.25
CA HIS A 152 14.26 3.07 1.11
C HIS A 152 13.03 2.20 0.84
N PRO A 153 13.03 1.31 -0.16
CA PRO A 153 11.91 0.42 -0.39
C PRO A 153 11.65 -0.47 0.84
N LYS A 154 10.38 -0.78 1.09
CA LYS A 154 9.90 -1.50 2.28
C LYS A 154 9.07 -2.71 1.88
N MET A 155 9.10 -3.73 2.73
CA MET A 155 8.21 -4.88 2.63
C MET A 155 7.15 -4.85 3.72
N LEU A 156 5.90 -5.12 3.35
CA LEU A 156 4.79 -5.31 4.27
C LEU A 156 4.38 -6.79 4.29
N VAL A 157 4.44 -7.42 5.45
CA VAL A 157 3.92 -8.76 5.68
C VAL A 157 2.58 -8.66 6.40
N VAL A 158 1.57 -9.33 5.84
CA VAL A 158 0.20 -9.27 6.33
C VAL A 158 -0.13 -10.63 6.96
N CYS A 159 -0.03 -10.69 8.28
CA CYS A 159 -0.24 -11.90 9.06
C CYS A 159 -1.72 -12.21 9.28
N GLU A 160 -2.01 -13.48 9.61
CA GLU A 160 -3.34 -13.97 9.93
C GLU A 160 -3.84 -13.41 11.26
N ASP A 161 -3.03 -13.55 12.29
CA ASP A 161 -3.33 -13.15 13.66
C ASP A 161 -2.05 -12.80 14.45
N THR A 162 -2.24 -12.34 15.68
CA THR A 162 -1.17 -11.88 16.58
C THR A 162 -0.24 -12.99 17.05
N SER A 163 -0.63 -14.27 16.93
CA SER A 163 0.25 -15.40 17.28
C SER A 163 1.29 -15.69 16.19
N VAL A 164 1.00 -15.33 14.94
CA VAL A 164 1.90 -15.53 13.79
C VAL A 164 2.93 -14.41 13.67
N SER A 165 2.57 -13.18 14.05
CA SER A 165 3.45 -11.99 13.96
C SER A 165 4.85 -12.19 14.58
N PRO A 166 5.00 -12.70 15.82
CA PRO A 166 6.33 -12.97 16.41
C PRO A 166 7.14 -14.03 15.66
N LEU A 167 6.48 -15.04 15.08
CA LEU A 167 7.14 -16.10 14.32
C LEU A 167 7.75 -15.55 13.03
N VAL A 168 7.05 -14.62 12.38
CA VAL A 168 7.55 -13.92 11.18
C VAL A 168 8.75 -13.05 11.52
N VAL A 169 8.72 -12.33 12.64
CA VAL A 169 9.87 -11.54 13.11
C VAL A 169 11.08 -12.45 13.31
N LYS A 170 10.90 -13.54 14.06
CA LYS A 170 11.95 -14.53 14.30
C LYS A 170 12.50 -15.11 12.99
N PHE A 171 11.62 -15.49 12.07
CA PHE A 171 12.00 -16.00 10.76
C PHE A 171 12.94 -15.05 10.02
N PHE A 172 12.63 -13.74 10.00
CA PHE A 172 13.50 -12.77 9.34
C PHE A 172 14.84 -12.56 10.04
N CYS A 173 14.86 -12.64 11.38
CA CYS A 173 16.10 -12.63 12.13
C CYS A 173 16.97 -13.85 11.79
N ASP A 174 16.35 -15.03 11.69
CA ASP A 174 17.03 -16.27 11.29
C ASP A 174 17.57 -16.21 9.84
N GLU A 175 16.88 -15.48 8.94
CA GLU A 175 17.33 -15.18 7.57
C GLU A 175 18.36 -14.02 7.49
N GLY A 176 18.84 -13.55 8.64
CA GLY A 176 19.97 -12.62 8.78
C GLY A 176 19.61 -11.13 8.82
N LEU A 177 18.34 -10.77 9.05
CA LEU A 177 17.98 -9.38 9.39
C LEU A 177 18.27 -9.11 10.87
N VAL A 178 18.67 -7.88 11.21
CA VAL A 178 18.78 -7.48 12.62
C VAL A 178 17.43 -7.08 13.17
N GLU A 179 17.27 -7.12 14.50
CA GLU A 179 15.98 -6.88 15.15
C GLU A 179 15.35 -5.52 14.77
N ASP A 180 16.17 -4.45 14.69
CA ASP A 180 15.71 -3.11 14.29
C ASP A 180 15.27 -2.99 12.82
N GLU A 181 15.61 -3.97 11.97
CA GLU A 181 15.17 -4.02 10.56
C GLU A 181 13.74 -4.57 10.40
N VAL A 182 13.16 -5.18 11.45
CA VAL A 182 11.85 -5.82 11.40
C VAL A 182 10.94 -5.23 12.47
N MET A 183 9.89 -4.53 12.04
CA MET A 183 8.92 -3.92 12.95
C MET A 183 7.59 -4.64 12.91
N ALA A 184 7.23 -5.33 14.00
CA ALA A 184 5.89 -5.86 14.21
C ALA A 184 4.92 -4.80 14.76
N ILE A 185 3.70 -4.78 14.20
CA ILE A 185 2.58 -3.88 14.52
C ILE A 185 1.31 -4.72 14.63
N ASP A 186 0.92 -5.02 15.87
CA ASP A 186 -0.30 -5.73 16.19
C ASP A 186 -0.92 -5.21 17.49
N SER A 187 -2.15 -5.66 17.77
CA SER A 187 -2.94 -5.17 18.90
C SER A 187 -2.38 -5.62 20.23
N GLY A 188 -1.63 -6.73 20.23
CA GLY A 188 -0.90 -7.20 21.39
C GLY A 188 0.17 -6.18 21.77
N LYS A 189 0.97 -5.75 20.80
CA LYS A 189 2.06 -4.80 21.04
C LYS A 189 1.59 -3.44 21.55
N LYS A 190 0.44 -2.92 21.09
CA LYS A 190 -0.16 -1.69 21.64
C LYS A 190 -0.70 -1.87 23.06
N ALA A 191 -1.17 -3.07 23.41
CA ALA A 191 -1.64 -3.37 24.76
C ALA A 191 -0.46 -3.58 25.74
N GLU A 192 0.63 -4.19 25.25
CA GLU A 192 1.87 -4.41 26.00
C GLU A 192 2.64 -3.11 26.22
N LEU A 193 2.86 -2.34 25.15
CA LEU A 193 3.46 -1.02 25.19
C LEU A 193 2.35 -0.04 25.56
N GLY A 194 2.23 0.30 26.85
CA GLY A 194 1.31 1.34 27.29
C GLY A 194 1.42 2.62 26.42
N GLU A 195 0.38 3.45 26.41
CA GLU A 195 0.20 4.56 25.45
C GLU A 195 1.46 5.44 25.24
N LYS A 196 2.21 5.67 26.33
CA LYS A 196 3.48 6.42 26.34
C LYS A 196 4.58 5.79 25.47
N ASP A 197 4.71 4.47 25.48
CA ASP A 197 5.75 3.73 24.74
C ASP A 197 5.30 3.37 23.32
N TRP A 198 3.98 3.36 23.09
CA TRP A 198 3.40 3.22 21.75
C TRP A 198 3.63 4.46 20.88
N MET A 199 3.60 5.67 21.46
CA MET A 199 3.73 6.93 20.70
C MET A 199 5.01 7.00 19.85
N PRO A 200 6.23 6.72 20.38
CA PRO A 200 7.45 6.71 19.58
C PRO A 200 7.44 5.65 18.47
N VAL A 201 6.89 4.46 18.73
CA VAL A 201 6.77 3.39 17.72
C VAL A 201 5.85 3.84 16.58
N ARG A 202 4.74 4.48 16.92
CA ARG A 202 3.78 5.04 15.97
C ARG A 202 4.41 6.17 15.14
N GLU A 203 5.16 7.06 15.77
CA GLU A 203 5.87 8.14 15.07
C GLU A 203 6.92 7.59 14.11
N ARG A 204 7.69 6.59 14.55
CA ARG A 204 8.67 5.89 13.70
C ARG A 204 8.00 5.21 12.51
N LEU A 205 6.81 4.66 12.72
CA LEU A 205 6.01 4.05 11.66
C LEU A 205 5.56 5.07 10.61
N PHE A 206 5.10 6.26 11.03
CA PHE A 206 4.67 7.32 10.11
C PHE A 206 5.83 7.97 9.34
N SER A 207 7.03 7.95 9.90
CA SER A 207 8.25 8.47 9.27
C SER A 207 9.09 7.40 8.58
N VAL A 208 8.58 6.16 8.44
CA VAL A 208 9.37 5.02 7.95
C VAL A 208 9.95 5.21 6.55
N ASP A 209 9.30 6.01 5.71
CA ASP A 209 9.80 6.37 4.37
C ASP A 209 11.15 7.10 4.41
N GLN A 210 11.42 7.85 5.48
CA GLN A 210 12.63 8.69 5.65
C GLN A 210 13.81 7.93 6.25
N HIS A 211 13.63 6.65 6.57
CA HIS A 211 14.60 5.88 7.31
C HIS A 211 14.97 4.60 6.56
N ALA A 212 16.23 4.18 6.63
CA ALA A 212 16.64 2.88 6.10
C ALA A 212 15.95 1.72 6.85
N THR A 213 15.74 1.87 8.16
CA THR A 213 15.10 0.88 9.05
C THR A 213 13.82 1.42 9.70
N PRO A 214 12.79 0.57 9.95
CA PRO A 214 12.72 -0.85 9.61
C PRO A 214 12.59 -1.07 8.09
N ARG A 215 13.08 -2.20 7.59
CA ARG A 215 12.97 -2.62 6.19
C ARG A 215 11.72 -3.46 5.96
N VAL A 216 11.34 -4.23 6.99
CA VAL A 216 10.18 -5.11 6.99
C VAL A 216 9.20 -4.66 8.06
N ILE A 217 7.94 -4.52 7.67
CA ILE A 217 6.83 -4.21 8.54
C ILE A 217 5.93 -5.44 8.60
N VAL A 218 5.72 -6.00 9.78
CA VAL A 218 4.85 -7.15 10.02
C VAL A 218 3.58 -6.64 10.68
N SER A 219 2.41 -6.92 10.10
CA SER A 219 1.15 -6.43 10.66
C SER A 219 0.00 -7.44 10.64
N VAL A 220 -0.83 -7.35 11.68
CA VAL A 220 -2.08 -8.10 11.83
C VAL A 220 -3.23 -7.10 11.83
N LEU A 221 -3.91 -6.92 10.69
CA LEU A 221 -5.21 -6.22 10.57
C LEU A 221 -5.32 -4.78 11.12
N MET A 222 -4.22 -4.21 11.62
CA MET A 222 -4.22 -3.03 12.48
C MET A 222 -3.80 -1.75 11.78
N LEU A 223 -3.32 -1.80 10.55
CA LEU A 223 -3.01 -0.61 9.78
C LEU A 223 -4.29 0.06 9.27
N ARG A 224 -5.34 0.17 10.09
CA ARG A 224 -6.63 0.76 9.69
C ARG A 224 -6.59 2.28 9.70
N GLU A 225 -5.83 2.89 10.61
CA GLU A 225 -5.80 4.35 10.77
C GLU A 225 -4.39 4.92 10.57
N GLY A 226 -4.26 5.83 9.61
CA GLY A 226 -3.09 6.71 9.44
C GLY A 226 -1.82 6.07 8.88
N PHE A 227 -1.75 4.75 8.67
CA PHE A 227 -0.58 4.14 8.02
C PHE A 227 -0.51 4.55 6.54
N ASP A 228 0.27 5.60 6.30
CA ASP A 228 0.53 6.20 5.01
C ASP A 228 2.03 6.08 4.70
N VAL A 229 2.39 5.08 3.91
CA VAL A 229 3.79 4.77 3.56
C VAL A 229 3.92 4.67 2.05
N ASN A 230 4.73 5.54 1.46
CA ASN A 230 4.96 5.59 0.02
C ASN A 230 5.95 4.52 -0.44
N ASN A 231 6.84 4.07 0.44
CA ASN A 231 7.94 3.19 0.06
C ASN A 231 7.60 1.69 0.14
N ILE A 232 6.36 1.29 0.45
CA ILE A 232 5.97 -0.12 0.34
C ILE A 232 6.08 -0.54 -1.13
N CYS A 233 6.99 -1.46 -1.43
CA CYS A 233 7.22 -1.98 -2.78
C CYS A 233 6.96 -3.49 -2.86
N VAL A 234 6.95 -4.19 -1.73
CA VAL A 234 6.70 -5.64 -1.65
C VAL A 234 5.63 -5.93 -0.62
N ILE A 235 4.62 -6.72 -0.97
CA ILE A 235 3.61 -7.24 -0.04
C ILE A 235 3.66 -8.76 -0.02
N VAL A 236 3.71 -9.33 1.18
CA VAL A 236 3.60 -10.78 1.41
C VAL A 236 2.32 -11.05 2.22
N PRO A 237 1.23 -11.45 1.55
CA PRO A 237 -0.03 -11.72 2.23
C PRO A 237 -0.05 -13.17 2.76
N LEU A 238 0.26 -13.38 4.03
CA LEU A 238 0.25 -14.72 4.66
C LEU A 238 -1.14 -15.19 5.07
N ARG A 239 -2.14 -14.33 4.97
CA ARG A 239 -3.51 -14.63 5.38
C ARG A 239 -4.34 -15.24 4.28
N SER A 240 -5.11 -16.29 4.61
CA SER A 240 -6.04 -16.91 3.66
C SER A 240 -7.46 -16.27 3.62
N SER A 241 -7.66 -15.10 4.24
CA SER A 241 -9.01 -14.63 4.59
C SER A 241 -9.88 -14.21 3.39
N GLN A 242 -11.13 -14.69 3.39
CA GLN A 242 -12.18 -14.54 2.37
C GLN A 242 -12.77 -13.11 2.21
N ALA A 243 -12.26 -12.10 2.91
CA ALA A 243 -12.81 -10.75 2.82
C ALA A 243 -12.09 -9.92 1.75
N GLN A 244 -12.69 -9.83 0.56
CA GLN A 244 -12.22 -8.95 -0.55
C GLN A 244 -11.93 -7.51 -0.07
N ILE A 245 -12.75 -6.97 0.85
CA ILE A 245 -12.54 -5.64 1.46
C ILE A 245 -11.13 -5.46 1.99
N LEU A 246 -10.60 -6.48 2.66
CA LEU A 246 -9.34 -6.32 3.33
C LEU A 246 -8.16 -6.29 2.35
N LEU A 247 -8.26 -7.00 1.23
CA LEU A 247 -7.20 -6.98 0.23
C LEU A 247 -7.14 -5.62 -0.46
N GLU A 248 -8.29 -5.03 -0.83
CA GLU A 248 -8.37 -3.67 -1.38
C GLU A 248 -7.80 -2.63 -0.39
N GLN A 249 -8.16 -2.74 0.89
CA GLN A 249 -7.63 -1.84 1.93
C GLN A 249 -6.14 -2.05 2.24
N THR A 250 -5.64 -3.28 2.13
CA THR A 250 -4.25 -3.62 2.43
C THR A 250 -3.32 -3.25 1.27
N ILE A 251 -3.71 -3.62 0.05
CA ILE A 251 -3.01 -3.24 -1.18
C ILE A 251 -3.06 -1.72 -1.35
N GLY A 252 -4.22 -1.09 -1.15
CA GLY A 252 -4.44 0.35 -1.28
C GLY A 252 -3.41 1.20 -0.53
N ARG A 253 -2.95 0.72 0.63
CA ARG A 253 -1.92 1.42 1.42
C ARG A 253 -0.53 1.35 0.81
N GLY A 254 -0.22 0.28 0.08
CA GLY A 254 1.05 0.13 -0.65
C GLY A 254 1.06 0.81 -2.02
N LEU A 255 -0.08 1.30 -2.50
CA LEU A 255 -0.24 1.82 -3.85
C LEU A 255 0.24 3.27 -4.06
N ARG A 256 0.65 3.98 -3.02
CA ARG A 256 1.13 5.36 -3.19
C ARG A 256 2.43 5.43 -3.97
N LEU A 257 2.61 6.46 -4.79
CA LEU A 257 3.81 6.62 -5.60
C LEU A 257 5.02 6.99 -4.74
N MET A 258 6.10 6.22 -4.88
CA MET A 258 7.40 6.50 -4.30
C MET A 258 8.14 7.55 -5.15
N TRP A 259 8.05 7.41 -6.48
CA TRP A 259 8.80 8.20 -7.45
C TRP A 259 7.90 9.25 -8.11
N ARG A 260 7.72 10.41 -7.47
CA ARG A 260 6.75 11.42 -7.93
C ARG A 260 7.30 12.36 -9.02
N ASP A 261 8.61 12.38 -9.21
CA ASP A 261 9.27 13.29 -10.12
C ASP A 261 8.89 13.03 -11.58
N SER A 262 8.81 14.10 -12.38
CA SER A 262 8.38 14.04 -13.78
C SER A 262 9.34 13.24 -14.66
N GLU A 263 10.60 13.10 -14.26
CA GLU A 263 11.62 12.33 -14.97
C GLU A 263 11.28 10.84 -15.09
N TYR A 264 10.51 10.29 -14.15
CA TYR A 264 10.07 8.90 -14.20
C TYR A 264 8.77 8.71 -15.00
N ALA A 265 8.15 9.77 -15.51
CA ALA A 265 6.83 9.71 -16.14
C ALA A 265 6.80 8.80 -17.38
N ASP A 266 7.86 8.84 -18.20
CA ASP A 266 7.97 8.00 -19.40
C ASP A 266 8.14 6.52 -19.05
N SER A 267 9.05 6.20 -18.12
CA SER A 267 9.26 4.83 -17.65
C SER A 267 7.98 4.25 -17.03
N LYS A 268 7.26 5.05 -16.24
CA LYS A 268 5.98 4.67 -15.65
C LYS A 268 4.91 4.43 -16.71
N ARG A 269 4.83 5.26 -17.75
CA ARG A 269 3.88 5.09 -18.84
C ARG A 269 4.19 3.81 -19.63
N GLU A 270 5.45 3.57 -19.98
CA GLU A 270 5.85 2.36 -20.70
C GLU A 270 5.51 1.09 -19.89
N ASN A 271 5.77 1.08 -18.58
CA ASN A 271 5.37 -0.03 -17.71
C ASN A 271 3.86 -0.29 -17.77
N ARG A 272 3.03 0.75 -17.71
CA ARG A 272 1.56 0.59 -17.83
C ARG A 272 1.15 0.03 -19.18
N GLU A 273 1.75 0.51 -20.27
CA GLU A 273 1.48 0.00 -21.62
C GLU A 273 1.87 -1.48 -21.77
N ARG A 274 3.00 -1.89 -21.17
CA ARG A 274 3.46 -3.28 -21.17
C ARG A 274 2.53 -4.17 -20.36
N ILE A 275 2.15 -3.75 -19.15
CA ILE A 275 1.22 -4.47 -18.28
C ILE A 275 -0.13 -4.62 -18.96
N ALA A 276 -0.66 -3.56 -19.55
CA ALA A 276 -1.92 -3.60 -20.31
C ALA A 276 -1.85 -4.55 -21.52
N GLY A 277 -0.66 -4.71 -22.11
CA GLY A 277 -0.38 -5.67 -23.17
C GLY A 277 -0.03 -7.08 -22.70
N GLY A 278 -0.15 -7.39 -21.39
CA GLY A 278 0.16 -8.70 -20.81
C GLY A 278 1.66 -9.04 -20.79
N LYS A 279 2.53 -8.04 -20.89
CA LYS A 279 4.00 -8.20 -20.87
C LYS A 279 4.55 -7.83 -19.50
N GLU A 280 5.67 -8.46 -19.14
CA GLU A 280 6.42 -8.06 -17.94
C GLU A 280 6.89 -6.60 -18.07
N PRO A 281 6.84 -5.81 -16.99
CA PRO A 281 7.35 -4.44 -16.96
C PRO A 281 8.87 -4.41 -17.22
N ASN A 282 9.39 -3.28 -17.70
CA ASN A 282 10.83 -3.13 -17.96
C ASN A 282 11.62 -2.67 -16.71
N SER A 283 10.91 -2.11 -15.73
CA SER A 283 11.44 -1.58 -14.48
C SER A 283 10.39 -1.76 -13.40
N LEU A 284 10.80 -1.80 -12.14
CA LEU A 284 9.93 -1.91 -10.96
C LEU A 284 9.67 -0.56 -10.29
N ILE A 285 9.94 0.55 -10.99
CA ILE A 285 9.65 1.91 -10.51
C ILE A 285 8.14 2.12 -10.45
N ASP A 286 7.68 2.50 -9.26
CA ASP A 286 6.25 2.60 -8.90
C ASP A 286 5.46 1.34 -9.28
N ILE A 287 6.10 0.18 -9.13
CA ILE A 287 5.45 -1.13 -9.14
C ILE A 287 5.36 -1.65 -7.71
N LEU A 288 4.16 -2.08 -7.33
CA LEU A 288 3.93 -2.82 -6.11
C LEU A 288 3.95 -4.32 -6.45
N SER A 289 4.99 -4.99 -5.98
CA SER A 289 5.17 -6.44 -6.15
C SER A 289 4.44 -7.18 -5.04
N ILE A 290 3.57 -8.11 -5.40
CA ILE A 290 2.83 -8.93 -4.44
C ILE A 290 3.25 -10.38 -4.62
N VAL A 291 3.74 -11.01 -3.55
CA VAL A 291 4.04 -12.45 -3.58
C VAL A 291 2.72 -13.20 -3.70
N GLU A 292 2.61 -14.05 -4.73
CA GLU A 292 1.37 -14.76 -5.03
C GLU A 292 0.92 -15.63 -3.86
N HIS A 293 -0.36 -15.53 -3.52
CA HIS A 293 -1.02 -16.43 -2.58
C HIS A 293 -2.22 -17.05 -3.31
N PRO A 294 -2.34 -18.39 -3.37
CA PRO A 294 -3.37 -19.05 -4.19
C PRO A 294 -4.81 -18.62 -3.88
N ALA A 295 -5.12 -18.31 -2.62
CA ALA A 295 -6.46 -17.86 -2.21
C ALA A 295 -6.90 -16.52 -2.83
N PHE A 296 -5.98 -15.72 -3.40
CA PHE A 296 -6.30 -14.40 -3.99
C PHE A 296 -6.22 -14.39 -5.52
N GLN A 297 -6.02 -15.55 -6.16
CA GLN A 297 -5.84 -15.66 -7.60
C GLN A 297 -7.00 -15.00 -8.37
N SER A 298 -8.24 -15.26 -7.97
CA SER A 298 -9.44 -14.72 -8.65
C SER A 298 -9.52 -13.19 -8.64
N PHE A 299 -9.07 -12.55 -7.55
CA PHE A 299 -9.03 -11.09 -7.46
C PHE A 299 -8.03 -10.51 -8.47
N TYR A 300 -6.84 -11.09 -8.56
CA TYR A 300 -5.83 -10.60 -9.48
C TYR A 300 -6.14 -10.95 -10.94
N ASP A 301 -6.79 -12.08 -11.20
CA ASP A 301 -7.21 -12.45 -12.56
C ASP A 301 -8.19 -11.42 -13.14
N GLU A 302 -9.04 -10.81 -12.32
CA GLU A 302 -9.90 -9.69 -12.73
C GLU A 302 -9.05 -8.48 -13.16
N LEU A 303 -8.08 -8.08 -12.34
CA LEU A 303 -7.19 -6.95 -12.64
C LEU A 303 -6.30 -7.21 -13.87
N MET A 304 -5.82 -8.44 -14.06
CA MET A 304 -5.05 -8.82 -15.26
C MET A 304 -5.92 -8.77 -16.51
N ARG A 305 -7.17 -9.23 -16.45
CA ARG A 305 -8.11 -9.18 -17.58
C ARG A 305 -8.38 -7.75 -18.03
N GLU A 306 -8.33 -6.80 -17.11
CA GLU A 306 -8.50 -5.38 -17.39
C GLU A 306 -7.19 -4.66 -17.76
N GLY A 307 -6.06 -5.38 -17.80
CA GLY A 307 -4.75 -4.82 -18.13
C GLY A 307 -4.16 -3.94 -17.03
N LEU A 308 -4.58 -4.13 -15.78
CA LEU A 308 -4.18 -3.34 -14.62
C LEU A 308 -3.10 -4.01 -13.77
N ALA A 309 -3.00 -5.33 -13.84
CA ALA A 309 -1.97 -6.11 -13.15
C ALA A 309 -1.15 -6.94 -14.14
N GLY A 310 0.14 -7.05 -13.85
CA GLY A 310 1.07 -7.92 -14.58
C GLY A 310 1.56 -9.08 -13.72
N THR A 311 2.41 -9.91 -14.30
CA THR A 311 3.12 -10.97 -13.60
C THR A 311 4.62 -10.81 -13.79
N THR A 312 5.39 -11.19 -12.78
CA THR A 312 6.83 -11.44 -12.89
C THR A 312 7.14 -12.84 -12.42
N SER A 313 8.20 -13.42 -12.96
CA SER A 313 8.69 -14.75 -12.59
C SER A 313 10.07 -14.67 -11.93
N GLU A 314 10.53 -15.79 -11.36
CA GLU A 314 11.89 -15.92 -10.81
C GLU A 314 12.99 -15.54 -11.82
N ALA A 315 12.76 -15.70 -13.13
CA ALA A 315 13.71 -15.28 -14.16
C ALA A 315 13.98 -13.76 -14.11
N SER A 316 12.96 -12.97 -13.76
CA SER A 316 13.07 -11.52 -13.59
C SER A 316 13.84 -11.11 -12.34
N ASP A 317 14.15 -12.03 -11.41
CA ASP A 317 14.99 -11.69 -10.24
C ASP A 317 16.44 -11.39 -10.64
N THR A 318 16.87 -11.85 -11.81
CA THR A 318 18.23 -11.61 -12.35
C THR A 318 18.35 -10.35 -13.22
N THR A 319 17.23 -9.76 -13.65
CA THR A 319 17.21 -8.55 -14.48
C THR A 319 17.20 -7.28 -13.63
N SER A 320 17.69 -6.16 -14.13
CA SER A 320 17.72 -4.92 -13.35
C SER A 320 16.31 -4.40 -13.05
N SER A 321 16.03 -4.01 -11.80
CA SER A 321 14.75 -3.43 -11.38
C SER A 321 14.56 -1.98 -11.83
N ILE A 322 15.60 -1.33 -12.34
CA ILE A 322 15.55 0.07 -12.78
C ILE A 322 15.44 0.20 -14.31
N GLY A 323 15.38 -0.93 -15.03
CA GLY A 323 15.36 -0.93 -16.50
C GLY A 323 16.61 -0.25 -17.08
N ASP A 324 16.40 0.67 -18.02
CA ASP A 324 17.47 1.42 -18.69
C ASP A 324 17.87 2.72 -17.98
N LEU A 325 17.37 2.98 -16.76
CA LEU A 325 17.71 4.18 -16.00
C LEU A 325 19.15 4.12 -15.49
N VAL A 326 19.91 5.19 -15.72
CA VAL A 326 21.28 5.34 -15.26
C VAL A 326 21.43 6.67 -14.55
N SER A 327 21.96 6.66 -13.32
CA SER A 327 22.33 7.89 -12.61
C SER A 327 23.56 8.51 -13.26
N ILE A 328 23.40 9.69 -13.85
CA ILE A 328 24.50 10.48 -14.40
C ILE A 328 24.75 11.63 -13.43
N GLY A 329 25.85 11.55 -12.68
CA GLY A 329 26.33 12.65 -11.85
C GLY A 329 26.77 13.81 -12.73
N VAL A 330 25.95 14.84 -12.86
CA VAL A 330 26.35 16.07 -13.53
C VAL A 330 27.19 16.89 -12.54
N ALA A 331 28.52 16.85 -12.70
CA ALA A 331 29.38 17.86 -12.10
C ALA A 331 29.16 19.19 -12.84
N MET A 332 28.16 19.97 -12.42
CA MET A 332 28.07 21.36 -12.85
C MET A 332 29.24 22.12 -12.21
N VAL A 333 30.32 22.29 -12.97
CA VAL A 333 31.33 23.32 -12.67
C VAL A 333 30.77 24.65 -13.13
N THR A 334 29.86 25.22 -12.35
CA THR A 334 29.55 26.64 -12.39
C THR A 334 30.32 27.30 -11.25
N ARG A 335 31.17 28.29 -11.57
CA ARG A 335 31.86 29.09 -10.56
C ARG A 335 30.82 29.59 -9.55
N ASN A 336 30.93 29.10 -8.33
CA ASN A 336 30.18 29.50 -7.14
C ASN A 336 28.65 29.27 -7.21
N LEU A 337 28.20 28.02 -7.13
CA LEU A 337 27.12 27.56 -6.24
C LEU A 337 26.90 26.05 -6.44
N ILE A 338 27.02 25.25 -5.38
CA ILE A 338 26.66 23.82 -5.40
C ILE A 338 25.16 23.72 -5.11
N LEU A 339 24.36 23.30 -6.10
CA LEU A 339 22.98 22.85 -5.90
C LEU A 339 22.90 21.37 -6.31
N PRO A 340 22.48 20.45 -5.44
CA PRO A 340 22.26 19.06 -5.83
C PRO A 340 20.89 18.94 -6.51
N SER A 341 20.89 18.71 -7.82
CA SER A 341 19.71 18.23 -8.54
C SER A 341 20.20 17.30 -9.65
N PRO A 342 19.94 15.98 -9.59
CA PRO A 342 20.27 15.09 -10.69
C PRO A 342 19.26 15.30 -11.84
N LEU A 343 19.76 15.27 -13.08
CA LEU A 343 18.98 15.34 -14.31
C LEU A 343 19.28 14.07 -15.10
N PHE A 344 18.26 13.27 -15.41
CA PHE A 344 18.43 11.98 -16.09
C PHE A 344 18.15 12.10 -17.60
N CYS A 345 18.92 11.36 -18.41
CA CYS A 345 18.75 11.29 -19.86
C CYS A 345 18.36 9.86 -20.26
N ALA A 346 17.12 9.65 -20.71
CA ALA A 346 16.69 8.38 -21.29
C ALA A 346 17.16 8.26 -22.75
N ARG A 347 17.73 7.11 -23.13
CA ARG A 347 18.26 6.88 -24.48
C ARG A 347 17.13 6.50 -25.44
N GLN A 348 16.45 7.49 -26.02
CA GLN A 348 15.44 7.25 -27.05
C GLN A 348 16.11 6.93 -28.40
N LYS A 349 15.81 5.77 -28.98
CA LYS A 349 16.15 5.45 -30.38
C LYS A 349 15.35 6.37 -31.31
N ARG A 350 15.90 7.56 -31.60
CA ARG A 350 15.79 8.41 -32.81
C ARG A 350 15.77 9.89 -32.42
N ALA A 351 16.80 10.59 -32.90
CA ALA A 351 16.99 12.06 -32.94
C ALA A 351 17.14 12.79 -31.58
N TRP A 352 18.24 13.54 -31.47
CA TRP A 352 18.47 14.51 -30.38
C TRP A 352 17.51 15.69 -30.56
N SER A 353 16.65 15.94 -29.58
CA SER A 353 15.96 17.23 -29.42
C SER A 353 16.29 17.76 -28.03
N ILE A 354 17.14 18.78 -27.96
CA ILE A 354 17.32 19.61 -26.77
C ILE A 354 16.12 20.55 -26.73
N THR A 355 15.11 20.24 -25.92
CA THR A 355 13.99 21.16 -25.70
C THR A 355 14.31 22.04 -24.50
N HIS A 356 14.75 23.28 -24.77
CA HIS A 356 14.80 24.35 -23.78
C HIS A 356 13.39 24.61 -23.23
N TRP A 357 13.22 24.58 -21.91
CA TRP A 357 12.08 25.21 -21.24
C TRP A 357 12.60 26.36 -20.38
N ILE A 358 12.65 27.55 -20.98
CA ILE A 358 12.58 28.82 -20.27
C ILE A 358 11.10 29.21 -20.21
N LEU A 359 10.55 29.28 -19.00
CA LEU A 359 9.37 30.05 -18.55
C LEU A 359 9.26 29.66 -17.07
N GLY A 360 9.50 30.49 -16.07
CA GLY A 360 9.24 31.91 -15.94
C GLY A 360 8.57 32.07 -14.58
N SER A 361 9.29 32.64 -13.61
CA SER A 361 8.86 32.89 -12.24
C SER A 361 7.54 33.65 -12.15
N TYR A 362 6.51 33.10 -11.50
CA TYR A 362 5.40 33.75 -10.77
C TYR A 362 4.64 32.57 -10.12
N SER A 363 4.35 32.45 -8.82
CA SER A 363 4.03 33.42 -7.80
C SER A 363 4.20 32.72 -6.43
N ARG A 364 5.07 33.28 -5.57
CA ARG A 364 4.89 33.23 -4.11
C ARG A 364 3.66 34.08 -3.80
N PHE A 365 2.64 33.52 -3.16
CA PHE A 365 1.74 34.17 -2.18
C PHE A 365 0.57 33.22 -1.93
N LEU A 366 0.56 32.54 -0.78
CA LEU A 366 -0.52 32.56 0.21
C LEU A 366 -0.16 31.58 1.35
N ARG A 367 -0.60 31.98 2.54
CA ARG A 367 -0.23 31.51 3.88
C ARG A 367 -0.56 30.06 4.16
#